data_AF-A0A968KZ50-F1
#
_entry.id   AF-A0A968KZ50-F1
#
_cell.length_a   1.000
_cell.length_b   1.000
_cell.length_c   1.000
_cell.angle_alpha   90.00
_cell.angle_beta   90.00
_cell.angle_gamma   90.00
#
_symmetry.space_group_name_H-M   'P 1'
#
loop_
_entity.id
_entity.type
_entity.pdbx_description
1 polymer ?
#
loop_
_entity_poly.entity_id
_entity_poly.type
_entity_poly.pdbx_seq_one_letter_code
_entity_poly.pdbx_strand_id
1 'polypeptide(L)'
;MERSKQTVRVFLIHAHENRKSVHKLYARLVRDGVDAWMDVENLQPGQDWQNEIRKAILNSDAVIVCLTHAFDGRRGYRHEELKLALRKTRSLPDDDVFLMPVRLENCDMPRSLRHLHRVDLFERGVYRKLLQALYEDAESKS
;
A
#
# COMPACT_ATOMS: atom_id res chain seq x y z
N MET A 1 5.23 -30.97 8.45
CA MET A 1 4.35 -30.46 7.38
C MET A 1 4.28 -28.95 7.57
N GLU A 2 5.20 -28.22 6.94
CA GLU A 2 5.25 -26.76 7.02
C GLU A 2 4.06 -26.22 6.23
N ARG A 3 3.11 -25.56 6.90
CA ARG A 3 2.16 -24.70 6.20
C ARG A 3 3.02 -23.62 5.52
N SER A 4 3.04 -23.60 4.19
CA SER A 4 3.52 -22.46 3.43
C SER A 4 2.76 -21.24 3.93
N LYS A 5 3.41 -20.41 4.74
CA LYS A 5 2.84 -19.13 5.20
C LYS A 5 2.64 -18.31 3.93
N GLN A 6 1.41 -18.14 3.49
CA GLN A 6 1.10 -17.38 2.29
C GLN A 6 1.53 -15.93 2.56
N THR A 7 2.59 -15.49 1.89
CA THR A 7 3.16 -14.16 2.06
C THR A 7 2.21 -13.16 1.40
N VAL A 8 1.68 -12.20 2.17
CA VAL A 8 0.77 -11.17 1.63
C VAL A 8 1.57 -10.19 0.79
N ARG A 9 1.20 -9.99 -0.48
CA ARG A 9 1.85 -9.05 -1.39
C ARG A 9 1.21 -7.69 -1.28
N VAL A 10 2.00 -6.68 -0.91
CA VAL A 10 1.50 -5.33 -0.65
C VAL A 10 2.26 -4.32 -1.48
N PHE A 11 1.54 -3.51 -2.25
CA PHE A 11 2.12 -2.38 -2.97
C PHE A 11 2.01 -1.08 -2.15
N LEU A 12 3.09 -0.32 -2.01
CA LEU A 12 3.11 0.95 -1.29
C LEU A 12 3.06 2.16 -2.25
N ILE A 13 1.89 2.78 -2.39
CA ILE A 13 1.76 4.08 -3.07
C ILE A 13 2.29 5.15 -2.14
N HIS A 14 3.23 5.97 -2.60
CA HIS A 14 3.76 7.09 -1.82
C HIS A 14 4.19 8.27 -2.69
N ALA A 15 4.35 9.44 -2.07
CA ALA A 15 5.02 10.56 -2.72
C ALA A 15 6.54 10.44 -2.57
N HIS A 16 7.27 10.80 -3.61
CA HIS A 16 8.73 10.68 -3.69
C HIS A 16 9.45 11.45 -2.56
N GLU A 17 8.85 12.53 -2.08
CA GLU A 17 9.36 13.36 -0.99
C GLU A 17 9.39 12.62 0.37
N ASN A 18 8.66 11.51 0.51
CA ASN A 18 8.44 10.82 1.79
C ASN A 18 9.27 9.53 1.98
N ARG A 19 10.30 9.35 1.16
CA ARG A 19 11.11 8.12 1.12
C ARG A 19 11.50 7.61 2.50
N LYS A 20 11.92 8.48 3.44
CA LYS A 20 12.34 8.06 4.79
C LYS A 20 11.23 7.39 5.61
N SER A 21 10.04 7.99 5.68
CA SER A 21 8.94 7.47 6.49
C SER A 21 8.32 6.22 5.88
N VAL A 22 8.22 6.19 4.55
CA VAL A 22 7.71 5.04 3.80
C VAL A 22 8.67 3.87 3.88
N HIS A 23 9.98 4.10 3.74
CA HIS A 23 10.99 3.06 3.86
C HIS A 23 11.01 2.43 5.27
N LYS A 24 10.74 3.20 6.33
CA LYS A 24 10.55 2.64 7.68
C LYS A 24 9.35 1.70 7.76
N LEU A 25 8.24 2.04 7.10
CA LEU A 25 7.07 1.16 7.01
C LEU A 25 7.38 -0.09 6.19
N TYR A 26 7.99 0.08 5.01
CA TYR A 26 8.45 -1.01 4.14
C TYR A 26 9.30 -2.02 4.91
N ALA A 27 10.39 -1.56 5.54
CA ALA A 27 11.31 -2.41 6.27
C ALA A 27 10.64 -3.13 7.46
N ARG A 28 9.61 -2.52 8.04
CA ARG A 28 8.84 -3.13 9.13
C ARG A 28 7.89 -4.21 8.60
N LEU A 29 7.17 -3.95 7.51
CA LEU A 29 6.29 -4.91 6.84
C LEU A 29 7.09 -6.16 6.40
N VAL A 30 8.24 -5.96 5.74
CA VAL A 30 9.12 -7.06 5.30
C VAL A 30 9.60 -7.89 6.49
N ARG A 31 10.01 -7.24 7.57
CA ARG A 31 10.45 -7.94 8.80
C ARG A 31 9.35 -8.81 9.40
N ASP A 32 8.10 -8.37 9.28
CA ASP A 32 6.93 -9.08 9.83
C ASP A 32 6.36 -10.11 8.84
N GLY A 33 7.00 -10.34 7.69
CA GLY A 33 6.65 -11.40 6.74
C GLY A 33 5.65 -10.99 5.67
N VAL A 34 5.56 -9.69 5.35
CA VAL A 34 4.80 -9.16 4.21
C VAL A 34 5.74 -8.98 3.02
N ASP A 35 5.31 -9.41 1.84
CA ASP A 35 6.02 -9.15 0.58
C ASP A 35 5.68 -7.73 0.09
N ALA A 36 6.36 -6.75 0.67
CA ALA A 36 6.15 -5.34 0.35
C ALA A 36 6.90 -4.95 -0.92
N TRP A 37 6.25 -4.13 -1.75
CA TRP A 37 6.79 -3.61 -3.00
C TRP A 37 6.73 -2.07 -3.02
N MET A 38 7.84 -1.43 -3.38
CA MET A 38 7.91 -0.01 -3.72
C MET A 38 8.95 0.26 -4.82
N ASP A 39 8.70 1.27 -5.63
CA ASP A 39 9.51 1.62 -6.81
C ASP A 39 11.00 1.78 -6.50
N VAL A 40 11.33 2.46 -5.41
CA VAL A 40 12.73 2.73 -4.99
C VAL A 40 13.50 1.45 -4.61
N GLU A 41 12.83 0.42 -4.11
CA GLU A 41 13.48 -0.80 -3.62
C GLU A 41 13.45 -1.92 -4.68
N ASN A 42 12.38 -1.99 -5.47
CA ASN A 42 12.10 -3.16 -6.30
C ASN A 42 12.36 -2.96 -7.80
N LEU A 43 12.37 -1.72 -8.31
CA LEU A 43 12.70 -1.49 -9.72
C LEU A 43 14.19 -1.72 -9.98
N GLN A 44 14.48 -2.48 -11.03
CA GLN A 44 15.84 -2.75 -11.49
C GLN A 44 16.23 -1.83 -12.66
N PRO A 45 17.52 -1.48 -12.79
CA PRO A 45 18.01 -0.73 -13.94
C PRO A 45 17.64 -1.41 -15.27
N GLY A 46 17.09 -0.63 -16.20
CA GLY A 46 16.69 -1.11 -17.53
C GLY A 46 15.27 -1.66 -17.63
N GLN A 47 14.51 -1.75 -16.53
CA GLN A 47 13.09 -2.10 -16.60
C GLN A 47 12.24 -0.93 -17.11
N ASP A 48 11.17 -1.25 -17.83
CA ASP A 48 10.08 -0.30 -18.07
C ASP A 48 9.33 -0.07 -16.76
N TRP A 49 9.71 1.00 -16.07
CA TRP A 49 9.19 1.37 -14.77
C TRP A 49 7.65 1.48 -14.74
N GLN A 50 7.02 1.94 -15.83
CA GLN A 50 5.56 2.08 -15.88
C GLN A 50 4.88 0.72 -15.90
N ASN A 51 5.43 -0.21 -16.70
CA ASN A 51 4.90 -1.55 -16.81
C ASN A 51 5.09 -2.33 -15.50
N GLU A 52 6.25 -2.24 -14.87
CA GLU A 52 6.53 -2.95 -13.62
C GLU A 52 5.69 -2.43 -12.46
N ILE A 53 5.52 -1.11 -12.31
CA ILE A 53 4.60 -0.56 -11.29
C ILE A 53 3.17 -1.03 -11.54
N ARG A 54 2.69 -0.98 -12.79
CA ARG A 54 1.35 -1.43 -13.15
C ARG A 54 1.16 -2.92 -12.80
N LYS A 55 2.13 -3.77 -13.15
CA LYS A 55 2.11 -5.20 -12.80
C LYS A 55 2.09 -5.41 -11.29
N ALA A 56 2.92 -4.69 -10.54
CA ALA A 56 3.00 -4.83 -9.10
C ALA A 56 1.67 -4.46 -8.41
N ILE A 57 0.99 -3.38 -8.84
CA ILE A 57 -0.34 -3.02 -8.34
C ILE A 57 -1.40 -4.09 -8.72
N LEU A 58 -1.37 -4.58 -9.95
CA LEU A 58 -2.35 -5.56 -10.43
C LEU A 58 -2.15 -6.94 -9.80
N ASN A 59 -0.92 -7.30 -9.44
CA ASN A 59 -0.58 -8.58 -8.83
C ASN A 59 -0.52 -8.53 -7.30
N SER A 60 -0.67 -7.37 -6.65
CA SER A 60 -0.71 -7.30 -5.19
C SER A 60 -2.05 -7.78 -4.64
N ASP A 61 -2.01 -8.29 -3.41
CA ASP A 61 -3.19 -8.71 -2.65
C ASP A 61 -3.84 -7.51 -1.96
N ALA A 62 -3.02 -6.53 -1.56
CA ALA A 62 -3.46 -5.23 -1.06
C ALA A 62 -2.57 -4.08 -1.56
N VAL A 63 -3.09 -2.86 -1.46
CA VAL A 63 -2.40 -1.59 -1.75
C VAL A 63 -2.51 -0.68 -0.55
N ILE A 64 -1.37 -0.24 -0.03
CA ILE A 64 -1.30 0.77 1.02
C ILE A 64 -1.02 2.13 0.38
N VAL A 65 -1.90 3.11 0.66
CA VAL A 65 -1.69 4.50 0.24
C VAL A 65 -1.07 5.28 1.40
N CYS A 66 0.23 5.58 1.30
CA CYS A 66 0.98 6.31 2.31
C CYS A 66 0.72 7.83 2.20
N LEU A 67 -0.13 8.34 3.09
CA LEU A 67 -0.55 9.72 3.15
C LEU A 67 0.35 10.57 4.08
N THR A 68 0.64 11.77 3.60
CA THR A 68 1.43 12.84 4.23
C THR A 68 0.94 14.19 3.66
N HIS A 69 1.39 15.31 4.20
CA HIS A 69 1.16 16.64 3.63
C HIS A 69 1.68 16.77 2.19
N ALA A 70 2.76 16.06 1.84
CA ALA A 70 3.30 16.04 0.48
C ALA A 70 2.43 15.23 -0.51
N PHE A 71 1.49 14.42 -0.01
CA PHE A 71 0.63 13.59 -0.85
C PHE A 71 -0.42 14.39 -1.65
N ASP A 72 -0.73 15.64 -1.37
CA ASP A 72 -1.66 16.39 -2.25
C ASP A 72 -0.97 17.55 -2.99
N GLY A 73 0.25 17.91 -2.59
CA GLY A 73 0.90 19.15 -3.01
C GLY A 73 1.46 19.19 -4.45
N ARG A 74 1.65 18.04 -5.12
CA ARG A 74 2.30 18.01 -6.46
C ARG A 74 1.74 16.92 -7.38
N ARG A 75 1.61 17.26 -8.67
CA ARG A 75 1.36 16.27 -9.75
C ARG A 75 2.54 15.30 -9.81
N GLY A 76 2.24 14.01 -9.84
CA GLY A 76 3.22 12.93 -9.90
C GLY A 76 2.55 11.61 -10.25
N TYR A 77 3.36 10.59 -10.56
CA TYR A 77 2.87 9.30 -11.06
C TYR A 77 1.97 8.54 -10.07
N ARG A 78 2.16 8.76 -8.77
CA ARG A 78 1.28 8.29 -7.68
C ARG A 78 -0.22 8.54 -7.86
N HIS A 79 -0.63 9.59 -8.59
CA HIS A 79 -2.05 9.78 -8.90
C HIS A 79 -2.56 8.76 -9.93
N GLU A 80 -1.72 8.36 -10.89
CA GLU A 80 -2.05 7.30 -11.85
C GLU A 80 -2.03 5.92 -11.17
N GLU A 81 -1.08 5.68 -10.26
CA GLU A 81 -1.08 4.50 -9.40
C GLU A 81 -2.37 4.42 -8.56
N LEU A 82 -2.76 5.52 -7.92
CA LEU A 82 -3.97 5.59 -7.11
C LEU A 82 -5.23 5.36 -7.95
N LYS A 83 -5.31 5.96 -9.14
CA LYS A 83 -6.40 5.72 -10.07
C LYS A 83 -6.47 4.25 -10.48
N LEU A 84 -5.32 3.62 -10.77
CA LEU A 84 -5.26 2.21 -11.12
C LEU A 84 -5.74 1.33 -9.97
N ALA A 85 -5.28 1.58 -8.75
CA ALA A 85 -5.69 0.83 -7.57
C ALA A 85 -7.19 1.00 -7.26
N LEU A 86 -7.72 2.22 -7.37
CA LEU A 86 -9.15 2.50 -7.25
C LEU A 86 -9.98 1.78 -8.33
N ARG A 87 -9.47 1.70 -9.56
CA ARG A 87 -10.13 0.94 -10.63
C ARG A 87 -10.16 -0.55 -10.35
N LYS A 88 -9.05 -1.12 -9.86
CA LYS A 88 -9.00 -2.54 -9.45
C LYS A 88 -9.96 -2.82 -8.30
N THR A 89 -10.07 -1.92 -7.31
CA THR A 89 -11.02 -2.05 -6.20
C THR A 89 -12.46 -2.21 -6.72
N ARG A 90 -12.86 -1.45 -7.74
CA ARG A 90 -14.22 -1.52 -8.32
C ARG A 90 -14.54 -2.82 -9.07
N SER A 91 -13.53 -3.62 -9.41
CA SER A 91 -13.71 -4.92 -10.06
C SER A 91 -13.72 -6.09 -9.06
N LEU A 92 -13.47 -5.81 -7.78
CA LEU A 92 -13.51 -6.79 -6.71
C LEU A 92 -14.89 -6.80 -6.04
N PRO A 93 -15.24 -7.87 -5.32
CA PRO A 93 -16.40 -7.89 -4.42
C PRO A 93 -16.41 -6.69 -3.45
N ASP A 94 -17.60 -6.26 -3.02
CA ASP A 94 -17.76 -5.09 -2.14
C ASP A 94 -17.10 -5.27 -0.76
N ASP A 95 -16.90 -6.52 -0.32
CA ASP A 95 -16.29 -6.92 0.94
C ASP A 95 -14.76 -7.09 0.87
N ASP A 96 -14.16 -7.05 -0.33
CA ASP A 96 -12.72 -7.19 -0.52
C ASP A 96 -11.96 -5.91 -0.17
N VAL A 97 -11.08 -5.99 0.84
CA VAL A 97 -10.30 -4.84 1.30
C VAL A 97 -8.98 -4.74 0.53
N PHE A 98 -9.06 -4.19 -0.69
CA PHE A 98 -7.87 -4.04 -1.53
C PHE A 98 -7.07 -2.75 -1.27
N LEU A 99 -7.72 -1.66 -0.88
CA LEU A 99 -7.09 -0.33 -0.78
C LEU A 99 -7.15 0.19 0.66
N MET A 100 -5.98 0.37 1.28
CA MET A 100 -5.84 0.79 2.68
C MET A 100 -5.15 2.17 2.78
N PRO A 101 -5.89 3.25 3.12
CA PRO A 101 -5.29 4.54 3.42
C PRO A 101 -4.51 4.51 4.74
N VAL A 102 -3.23 4.90 4.70
CA VAL A 102 -2.34 4.91 5.87
C VAL A 102 -1.70 6.28 6.00
N ARG A 103 -2.00 7.00 7.08
CA ARG A 103 -1.39 8.30 7.39
C ARG A 103 -0.12 8.11 8.19
N LEU A 104 0.98 8.61 7.65
CA LEU A 104 2.29 8.60 8.32
C LEU A 104 2.48 9.82 9.24
N GLU A 105 1.64 10.84 9.07
CA GLU A 105 1.57 12.07 9.86
C GLU A 105 0.15 12.64 9.83
N ASN A 106 -0.11 13.69 10.61
CA ASN A 106 -1.43 14.29 10.74
C ASN A 106 -1.80 15.16 9.52
N CYS A 107 -2.11 14.55 8.38
CA CYS A 107 -2.48 15.22 7.12
C CYS A 107 -3.93 14.95 6.68
N ASP A 108 -4.48 15.72 5.75
CA ASP A 108 -5.78 15.42 5.17
C ASP A 108 -5.77 14.18 4.26
N MET A 109 -6.93 13.54 4.09
CA MET A 109 -7.11 12.50 3.09
C MET A 109 -7.64 13.09 1.78
N PRO A 110 -7.11 12.63 0.62
CA PRO A 110 -7.66 12.95 -0.69
C PRO A 110 -9.15 12.62 -0.75
N ARG A 111 -9.95 13.43 -1.46
CA ARG A 111 -11.41 13.22 -1.57
C ARG A 111 -11.79 11.80 -2.02
N SER A 112 -10.99 11.22 -2.93
CA SER A 112 -11.17 9.86 -3.44
C SER A 112 -10.97 8.76 -2.39
N LEU A 113 -10.40 9.06 -1.22
CA LEU A 113 -10.14 8.09 -0.14
C LEU A 113 -10.95 8.37 1.13
N ARG A 114 -11.65 9.51 1.23
CA ARG A 114 -12.38 9.91 2.44
C ARG A 114 -13.51 8.97 2.86
N HIS A 115 -14.02 8.18 1.93
CA HIS A 115 -15.05 7.19 2.20
C HIS A 115 -14.48 5.89 2.80
N LEU A 116 -13.16 5.70 2.75
CA LEU A 116 -12.47 4.54 3.30
C LEU A 116 -12.05 4.80 4.74
N HIS A 117 -12.09 3.74 5.56
CA HIS A 117 -11.46 3.77 6.87
C HIS A 117 -9.94 3.89 6.70
N ARG A 118 -9.25 4.53 7.66
CA ARG A 118 -7.82 4.82 7.57
C ARG A 118 -7.07 4.31 8.80
N VAL A 119 -5.75 4.18 8.65
CA VAL A 119 -4.83 3.85 9.73
C VAL A 119 -3.90 5.04 10.00
N ASP A 120 -3.87 5.52 11.23
CA ASP A 120 -3.02 6.63 11.67
C ASP A 120 -1.75 6.06 12.35
N LEU A 121 -0.66 5.86 11.59
CA LEU A 121 0.54 5.14 12.09
C LEU A 121 1.42 5.93 13.06
N PHE A 122 1.13 7.23 13.23
CA PHE A 122 1.76 8.04 14.27
C PHE A 122 1.16 7.78 15.66
N GLU A 123 0.06 7.01 15.76
CA GLU A 123 -0.52 6.57 17.03
C GLU A 123 0.11 5.26 17.54
N ARG A 124 0.21 5.13 18.87
CA ARG A 124 0.83 3.96 19.50
C ARG A 124 -0.01 2.69 19.28
N GLY A 125 0.65 1.60 18.93
CA GLY A 125 0.03 0.27 18.79
C GLY A 125 -0.77 0.03 17.50
N VAL A 126 -1.01 1.08 16.71
CA VAL A 126 -1.87 1.00 15.52
C VAL A 126 -1.29 0.14 14.39
N TYR A 127 0.04 0.03 14.30
CA TYR A 127 0.69 -0.86 13.32
C TYR A 127 0.21 -2.31 13.39
N ARG A 128 -0.07 -2.84 14.59
CA ARG A 128 -0.56 -4.22 14.71
C ARG A 128 -1.94 -4.41 14.06
N LYS A 129 -2.79 -3.37 14.10
CA LYS A 129 -4.10 -3.38 13.43
C LYS A 129 -3.95 -3.42 11.90
N LEU A 130 -2.99 -2.68 11.36
CA LEU A 130 -2.67 -2.73 9.92
C LEU A 130 -2.21 -4.14 9.52
N LEU A 131 -1.30 -4.73 10.28
CA LEU A 131 -0.78 -6.06 10.00
C LEU A 131 -1.87 -7.12 10.08
N GLN A 132 -2.74 -7.04 11.10
CA GLN A 132 -3.88 -7.93 11.25
C GLN A 132 -4.85 -7.82 10.05
N ALA A 133 -5.21 -6.60 9.64
CA ALA A 133 -6.09 -6.38 8.50
C ALA A 133 -5.51 -6.95 7.19
N LEU A 134 -4.20 -6.87 6.99
CA LEU A 134 -3.54 -7.45 5.81
C LEU A 134 -3.63 -8.98 5.77
N TYR A 135 -3.47 -9.66 6.92
CA TYR A 135 -3.54 -11.12 6.97
C TYR A 135 -4.98 -11.64 6.92
N GLU A 136 -5.92 -10.98 7.60
CA GLU A 136 -7.34 -11.37 7.59
C GLU A 136 -7.93 -11.31 6.17
N ASP A 137 -7.64 -10.24 5.42
CA ASP A 137 -8.09 -10.09 4.03
C ASP A 137 -7.40 -11.08 3.07
N ALA A 138 -6.15 -11.45 3.32
CA ALA A 138 -5.47 -12.47 2.52
C ALA A 138 -6.01 -13.88 2.78
N GLU A 139 -6.40 -14.18 4.02
CA GLU A 139 -7.02 -15.45 4.41
C GLU A 139 -8.43 -15.61 3.84
N SER A 140 -9.23 -14.54 3.74
CA SER A 140 -10.58 -14.61 3.17
C SER A 140 -10.59 -14.87 1.65
N LYS A 141 -9.47 -14.63 0.97
CA LYS A 141 -9.30 -14.78 -0.48
C LYS A 141 -8.66 -16.11 -0.89
N SER A 142 -8.21 -16.92 0.07
CA SER A 142 -7.51 -18.20 -0.14
C SER A 142 -8.46 -19.40 -0.10
#